data_AF-A0A433E8M5-F1
#
_entry.id   AF-A0A433E8M5-F1
#
_cell.length_a   1.000
_cell.length_b   1.000
_cell.length_c   1.000
_cell.angle_alpha   90.00
_cell.angle_beta   90.00
_cell.angle_gamma   90.00
#
_symmetry.space_group_name_H-M   'P 1'
#
loop_
_entity.id
_entity.type
_entity.pdbx_description
1 polymer ?
#
loop_
_entity_poly.entity_id
_entity_poly.type
_entity_poly.pdbx_seq_one_letter_code
_entity_poly.pdbx_strand_id
1 'polypeptide(L)'
;QVIQLAPGRGHLNVLDPGEISAIADRLPPDIREKLLVDAHTRKLQLLLALISILRKGHVTPNEENILDKALVLLETEHEGVPVVQDLLDVIVSRPQALQDIALDRGDPDRYKDATDALVASLMSLNGQGRFGDMFSKPTSAALRMDRPAVFDVSQIGDIHRDVQAAALLACWTTTFASVEVAHALADAGLGPRRNYFVVLDELWRALRAGAEMVNRIDALTRLNRNEGVGQAMITHTMSDLESLPTETERQAARGFVERSGMVITGALPHAEMEKLRQAVTVSNAEAARLVSWADPGSWSRIAKKRSRSGAPRQAPGVGKFMIKVGGRPGISVAVRLTQVEIEMNNTNKRWGNSDGTVNVASANEVTNSIVDAVSGGTLVPAADGYGYYVDAE
;
A
#
# COMPACT_ATOMS: atom_id res chain seq x y z
N GLN A 1 -0.64 14.99 10.84
CA GLN A 1 -0.30 13.97 11.85
C GLN A 1 0.51 12.90 11.16
N VAL A 2 1.58 12.41 11.78
CA VAL A 2 2.34 11.26 11.29
C VAL A 2 2.17 10.14 12.31
N ILE A 3 1.65 9.00 11.89
CA ILE A 3 1.43 7.81 12.72
C ILE A 3 2.45 6.77 12.29
N GLN A 4 3.43 6.49 13.14
CA GLN A 4 4.47 5.52 12.83
C GLN A 4 3.90 4.10 12.96
N LEU A 5 4.15 3.24 11.99
CA LEU A 5 3.79 1.83 12.06
C LEU A 5 4.95 0.97 11.57
N ALA A 6 5.62 0.31 12.51
CA ALA A 6 6.67 -0.65 12.25
C ALA A 6 6.98 -1.46 13.52
N PRO A 7 7.50 -2.69 13.38
CA PRO A 7 7.95 -3.48 14.52
C PRO A 7 8.90 -2.68 15.44
N GLY A 8 8.61 -2.65 16.74
CA GLY A 8 9.38 -1.96 17.77
C GLY A 8 9.25 -0.43 17.78
N ARG A 9 8.42 0.17 16.92
CA ARG A 9 8.29 1.63 16.83
C ARG A 9 6.87 2.15 16.96
N GLY A 10 5.91 1.42 16.41
CA GLY A 10 4.51 1.82 16.41
C GLY A 10 3.60 0.63 16.24
N HIS A 11 2.43 0.74 16.85
CA HIS A 11 1.48 -0.34 17.01
C HIS A 11 0.11 0.10 16.50
N LEU A 12 -0.58 -0.82 15.84
CA LEU A 12 -1.96 -0.69 15.39
C LEU A 12 -2.72 -1.91 15.90
N ASN A 13 -3.64 -1.69 16.84
CA ASN A 13 -4.44 -2.79 17.34
C ASN A 13 -5.55 -3.13 16.35
N VAL A 14 -5.51 -4.33 15.78
CA VAL A 14 -6.45 -4.80 14.76
C VAL A 14 -7.81 -5.18 15.32
N LEU A 15 -7.91 -5.31 16.65
CA LEU A 15 -9.17 -5.54 17.37
C LEU A 15 -9.77 -4.25 17.93
N ASP A 16 -9.09 -3.10 17.72
CA ASP A 16 -9.56 -1.81 18.19
C ASP A 16 -10.82 -1.40 17.40
N PRO A 17 -11.97 -1.24 18.07
CA PRO A 17 -13.19 -0.75 17.42
C PRO A 17 -13.10 0.75 17.06
N GLY A 18 -12.00 1.42 17.41
CA GLY A 18 -11.75 2.82 17.10
C GLY A 18 -12.64 3.76 17.91
N GLU A 19 -13.06 4.87 17.28
CA GLU A 19 -13.88 5.87 17.96
C GLU A 19 -15.26 5.35 18.39
N ILE A 20 -15.74 4.22 17.82
CA ILE A 20 -17.04 3.61 18.16
C ILE A 20 -17.15 3.33 19.65
N SER A 21 -16.12 2.77 20.29
CA SER A 21 -16.19 2.45 21.73
C SER A 21 -16.39 3.66 22.63
N ALA A 22 -15.86 4.83 22.25
CA ALA A 22 -15.98 6.04 23.05
C ALA A 22 -17.32 6.76 22.87
N ILE A 23 -18.04 6.47 21.79
CA ILE A 23 -19.25 7.21 21.37
C ILE A 23 -20.49 6.33 21.27
N ALA A 24 -20.36 5.01 21.40
CA ALA A 24 -21.46 4.05 21.21
C ALA A 24 -22.70 4.45 22.00
N ASP A 25 -22.53 4.90 23.25
CA ASP A 25 -23.65 5.27 24.14
C ASP A 25 -24.33 6.60 23.75
N ARG A 26 -23.71 7.39 22.87
CA ARG A 26 -24.23 8.67 22.38
C ARG A 26 -24.97 8.53 21.04
N LEU A 27 -24.85 7.38 20.39
CA LEU A 27 -25.45 7.13 19.08
C LEU A 27 -26.91 6.66 19.22
N PRO A 28 -27.80 7.01 18.28
CA PRO A 28 -29.11 6.39 18.16
C PRO A 28 -29.00 4.85 18.11
N PRO A 29 -29.93 4.09 18.72
CA PRO A 29 -29.81 2.63 18.86
C PRO A 29 -29.63 1.87 17.54
N ASP A 30 -30.35 2.28 16.50
CA ASP A 30 -30.30 1.71 15.15
C ASP A 30 -28.94 1.95 14.48
N ILE A 31 -28.40 3.17 14.58
CA ILE A 31 -27.07 3.51 14.06
C ILE A 31 -25.99 2.77 14.84
N ARG A 32 -26.12 2.71 16.17
CA ARG A 32 -25.19 2.01 17.06
C ARG A 32 -25.11 0.54 16.71
N GLU A 33 -26.25 -0.14 16.58
CA GLU A 33 -26.31 -1.57 16.22
C GLU A 33 -25.62 -1.82 14.88
N LYS A 34 -25.95 -1.02 13.86
CA LYS A 34 -25.33 -1.12 12.54
C LYS A 34 -23.80 -0.97 12.60
N LEU A 35 -23.30 0.08 13.26
CA LEU A 35 -21.86 0.32 13.35
C LEU A 35 -21.12 -0.76 14.13
N LEU A 36 -21.74 -1.35 15.15
CA LEU A 36 -21.16 -2.47 15.90
C LEU A 36 -21.04 -3.72 15.04
N VAL A 37 -22.08 -4.04 14.25
CA VAL A 37 -22.04 -5.14 13.27
C VAL A 37 -20.94 -4.90 12.22
N ASP A 38 -20.87 -3.69 11.67
CA ASP A 38 -19.86 -3.32 10.67
C ASP A 38 -18.44 -3.37 11.28
N ALA A 39 -18.28 -2.96 12.54
CA ALA A 39 -17.01 -3.07 13.27
C ALA A 39 -16.60 -4.53 13.50
N HIS A 40 -17.53 -5.40 13.86
CA HIS A 40 -17.30 -6.84 14.03
C HIS A 40 -16.81 -7.47 12.71
N THR A 41 -17.57 -7.27 11.62
CA THR A 41 -17.20 -7.81 10.30
C THR A 41 -15.82 -7.33 9.85
N ARG A 42 -15.48 -6.05 10.08
CA ARG A 42 -14.14 -5.52 9.74
C ARG A 42 -13.02 -6.17 10.53
N LYS A 43 -13.19 -6.38 11.84
CA LYS A 43 -12.20 -7.05 12.68
C LYS A 43 -11.94 -8.47 12.18
N LEU A 44 -13.00 -9.24 11.93
CA LEU A 44 -12.89 -10.58 11.36
C LEU A 44 -12.15 -10.56 10.01
N GLN A 45 -12.58 -9.71 9.07
CA GLN A 45 -11.98 -9.66 7.74
C GLN A 45 -10.52 -9.21 7.74
N LEU A 46 -10.14 -8.30 8.64
CA LEU A 46 -8.75 -7.89 8.81
C LEU A 46 -7.89 -9.03 9.38
N LEU A 47 -8.36 -9.73 10.41
CA LEU A 47 -7.65 -10.88 10.96
C LEU A 47 -7.47 -12.00 9.92
N LEU A 48 -8.53 -12.35 9.19
CA LEU A 48 -8.45 -13.35 8.12
C LEU A 48 -7.41 -12.96 7.07
N ALA A 49 -7.39 -11.69 6.67
CA ALA A 49 -6.41 -11.21 5.70
C ALA A 49 -4.97 -11.27 6.25
N LEU A 50 -4.75 -10.86 7.50
CA LEU A 50 -3.43 -10.92 8.14
C LEU A 50 -2.93 -12.36 8.30
N ILE A 51 -3.81 -13.29 8.67
CA ILE A 51 -3.51 -14.73 8.76
C ILE A 51 -3.19 -15.29 7.37
N SER A 52 -3.95 -14.91 6.34
CA SER A 52 -3.70 -15.32 4.95
C SER A 52 -2.36 -14.83 4.42
N ILE A 53 -2.00 -13.56 4.69
CA ILE A 53 -0.68 -13.00 4.33
C ILE A 53 0.43 -13.74 5.08
N LEU A 54 0.23 -14.03 6.37
CA LEU A 54 1.19 -14.77 7.18
C LEU A 54 1.45 -16.17 6.61
N ARG A 55 0.37 -16.90 6.33
CA ARG A 55 0.42 -18.29 5.85
C ARG A 55 0.81 -18.41 4.38
N LYS A 56 0.65 -17.34 3.60
CA LYS A 56 0.64 -17.38 2.13
C LYS A 56 -0.39 -18.39 1.61
N GLY A 57 -1.56 -18.41 2.24
CA GLY A 57 -2.59 -19.41 2.00
C GLY A 57 -3.95 -19.00 2.56
N HIS A 58 -4.90 -19.92 2.49
CA HIS A 58 -6.28 -19.66 2.89
C HIS A 58 -6.49 -19.98 4.38
N VAL A 59 -7.47 -19.29 4.97
CA VAL A 59 -8.09 -19.69 6.23
C VAL A 59 -9.24 -20.61 5.90
N THR A 60 -9.39 -21.72 6.62
CA THR A 60 -10.47 -22.68 6.37
C THR A 60 -11.81 -22.11 6.87
N PRO A 61 -12.96 -22.55 6.31
CA PRO A 61 -14.27 -22.11 6.80
C PRO A 61 -14.50 -22.41 8.29
N ASN A 62 -13.91 -23.51 8.78
CA ASN A 62 -14.00 -23.86 10.19
C ASN A 62 -13.21 -22.88 11.07
N GLU A 63 -11.98 -22.52 10.68
CA GLU A 63 -11.19 -21.52 11.38
C GLU A 63 -11.86 -20.14 11.36
N GLU A 64 -12.49 -19.76 10.24
CA GLU A 64 -13.27 -18.53 10.13
C GLU A 64 -14.44 -18.52 11.13
N ASN A 65 -15.23 -19.60 11.20
CA ASN A 65 -16.34 -19.72 12.14
C ASN A 65 -15.88 -19.70 13.61
N ILE A 66 -14.75 -20.35 13.91
CA ILE A 66 -14.16 -20.32 15.26
C ILE A 66 -13.72 -18.89 15.61
N LEU A 67 -13.06 -18.20 14.69
CA LEU A 67 -12.58 -16.84 14.89
C LEU A 67 -13.72 -15.84 15.06
N ASP A 68 -14.76 -15.93 14.23
CA ASP A 68 -15.99 -15.14 14.33
C ASP A 68 -16.64 -15.32 15.70
N LYS A 69 -16.86 -16.57 16.14
CA LYS A 69 -17.46 -16.83 17.44
C LYS A 69 -16.57 -16.39 18.60
N ALA A 70 -15.25 -16.55 18.48
CA ALA A 70 -14.31 -16.09 19.50
C ALA A 70 -14.33 -14.56 19.64
N LEU A 71 -14.44 -13.82 18.53
CA LEU A 71 -14.62 -12.37 18.55
C LEU A 71 -15.93 -11.96 19.22
N VAL A 72 -17.04 -12.66 18.95
CA VAL A 72 -18.33 -12.39 19.62
C VAL A 72 -18.21 -12.57 21.15
N LEU A 73 -17.56 -13.65 21.60
CA LEU A 73 -17.34 -13.89 23.03
C LEU A 73 -16.45 -12.79 23.62
N LEU A 74 -15.34 -12.47 22.95
CA LEU A 74 -14.41 -11.44 23.37
C LEU A 74 -15.10 -10.07 23.50
N GLU A 75 -15.92 -9.68 22.53
CA GLU A 75 -16.66 -8.41 22.55
C GLU A 75 -17.73 -8.33 23.64
N THR A 76 -18.24 -9.48 24.08
CA THR A 76 -19.28 -9.55 25.12
C THR A 76 -18.69 -9.57 26.53
N GLU A 77 -17.56 -10.24 26.70
CA GLU A 77 -16.99 -10.56 28.02
C GLU A 77 -15.80 -9.67 28.41
N HIS A 78 -15.09 -9.08 27.44
CA HIS A 78 -13.89 -8.29 27.70
C HIS A 78 -14.22 -6.85 28.10
N GLU A 79 -13.63 -6.38 29.20
CA GLU A 79 -13.69 -4.97 29.60
C GLU A 79 -12.57 -4.15 28.94
N GLY A 80 -12.95 -3.11 28.21
CA GLY A 80 -12.00 -2.24 27.50
C GLY A 80 -11.67 -2.73 26.09
N VAL A 81 -10.55 -2.24 25.54
CA VAL A 81 -10.16 -2.54 24.15
C VAL A 81 -9.27 -3.79 24.14
N PRO A 82 -9.72 -4.92 23.57
CA PRO A 82 -8.94 -6.16 23.56
C PRO A 82 -7.78 -6.08 22.56
N VAL A 83 -6.74 -6.87 22.79
CA VAL A 83 -5.61 -7.12 21.87
C VAL A 83 -5.58 -8.58 21.43
N VAL A 84 -4.68 -8.91 20.51
CA VAL A 84 -4.57 -10.27 19.92
C VAL A 84 -4.34 -11.35 20.99
N GLN A 85 -3.64 -11.03 22.09
CA GLN A 85 -3.47 -11.96 23.21
C GLN A 85 -4.82 -12.36 23.83
N ASP A 86 -5.74 -11.42 24.03
CA ASP A 86 -7.04 -11.72 24.65
C ASP A 86 -7.88 -12.65 23.76
N LEU A 87 -7.83 -12.44 22.44
CA LEU A 87 -8.46 -13.34 21.47
C LEU A 87 -7.84 -14.75 21.49
N LEU A 88 -6.52 -14.83 21.62
CA LEU A 88 -5.81 -16.10 21.76
C LEU A 88 -6.25 -16.83 23.03
N ASP A 89 -6.38 -16.11 24.15
CA ASP A 89 -6.78 -16.66 25.44
C ASP A 89 -8.22 -17.20 25.39
N VAL A 90 -9.13 -16.52 24.70
CA VAL A 90 -10.50 -17.03 24.45
C VAL A 90 -10.46 -18.37 23.71
N ILE A 91 -9.66 -18.49 22.65
CA ILE A 91 -9.57 -19.73 21.86
C ILE A 91 -8.91 -20.85 22.68
N VAL A 92 -7.84 -20.55 23.43
CA VAL A 92 -7.11 -21.53 24.25
C VAL A 92 -7.93 -21.99 25.45
N SER A 93 -8.78 -21.14 26.03
CA SER A 93 -9.66 -21.51 27.14
C SER A 93 -10.75 -22.52 26.75
N ARG A 94 -10.98 -22.72 25.44
CA ARG A 94 -11.90 -23.71 24.87
C ARG A 94 -13.32 -23.61 25.48
N PRO A 95 -13.99 -22.45 25.42
CA PRO A 95 -15.36 -22.31 25.90
C PRO A 95 -16.30 -23.22 25.11
N GLN A 96 -17.40 -23.64 25.75
CA GLN A 96 -18.36 -24.61 25.15
C GLN A 96 -18.83 -24.18 23.76
N ALA A 97 -19.09 -22.89 23.55
CA ALA A 97 -19.52 -22.35 22.28
C ALA A 97 -18.52 -22.59 21.13
N LEU A 98 -17.20 -22.59 21.41
CA LEU A 98 -16.18 -22.91 20.40
C LEU A 98 -16.03 -24.43 20.21
N GLN A 99 -16.21 -25.22 21.28
CA GLN A 99 -16.21 -26.69 21.18
C GLN A 99 -17.32 -27.20 20.25
N ASP A 100 -18.50 -26.59 20.32
CA ASP A 100 -19.65 -26.94 19.49
C ASP A 100 -19.37 -26.68 18.00
N ILE A 101 -18.72 -25.54 17.67
CA ILE A 101 -18.31 -25.20 16.30
C ILE A 101 -17.23 -26.14 15.80
N ALA A 102 -16.23 -26.45 16.63
CA ALA A 102 -15.16 -27.38 16.31
C ALA A 102 -15.64 -28.84 16.18
N LEU A 103 -16.92 -29.12 16.47
CA LEU A 103 -17.50 -30.47 16.48
C LEU A 103 -16.68 -31.45 17.33
N ASP A 104 -16.23 -30.94 18.48
CA ASP A 104 -15.39 -31.66 19.43
C ASP A 104 -16.03 -32.96 19.90
N ARG A 105 -17.35 -32.94 20.15
CA ARG A 105 -18.16 -34.10 20.59
C ARG A 105 -17.59 -34.81 21.83
N GLY A 106 -16.93 -34.06 22.71
CA GLY A 106 -16.34 -34.59 23.96
C GLY A 106 -14.95 -35.19 23.79
N ASP A 107 -14.34 -35.06 22.61
CA ASP A 107 -12.97 -35.48 22.33
C ASP A 107 -12.05 -34.25 22.18
N PRO A 108 -11.28 -33.88 23.23
CA PRO A 108 -10.44 -32.69 23.24
C PRO A 108 -9.42 -32.59 22.11
N ASP A 109 -9.01 -33.73 21.53
CA ASP A 109 -8.03 -33.71 20.45
C ASP A 109 -8.63 -33.17 19.15
N ARG A 110 -9.96 -33.30 18.95
CA ARG A 110 -10.64 -32.69 17.81
C ARG A 110 -10.63 -31.17 17.85
N TYR A 111 -10.78 -30.58 19.04
CA TYR A 111 -10.67 -29.13 19.18
C TYR A 111 -9.26 -28.65 18.84
N LYS A 112 -8.24 -29.34 19.34
CA LYS A 112 -6.84 -29.02 19.01
C LYS A 112 -6.58 -29.13 17.52
N ASP A 113 -6.97 -30.23 16.88
CA ASP A 113 -6.80 -30.42 15.44
C ASP A 113 -7.50 -29.30 14.63
N ALA A 114 -8.67 -28.85 15.09
CA ALA A 114 -9.42 -27.77 14.47
C ALA A 114 -8.81 -26.37 14.68
N THR A 115 -8.00 -26.17 15.72
CA THR A 115 -7.55 -24.84 16.17
C THR A 115 -6.03 -24.62 16.14
N ASP A 116 -5.20 -25.66 16.13
CA ASP A 116 -3.74 -25.57 16.28
C ASP A 116 -3.10 -24.67 15.21
N ALA A 117 -3.54 -24.80 13.95
CA ALA A 117 -3.06 -23.94 12.88
C ALA A 117 -3.44 -22.46 13.10
N LEU A 118 -4.66 -22.21 13.58
CA LEU A 118 -5.17 -20.88 13.89
C LEU A 118 -4.42 -20.26 15.08
N VAL A 119 -4.27 -21.01 16.16
CA VAL A 119 -3.50 -20.63 17.36
C VAL A 119 -2.07 -20.27 16.97
N ALA A 120 -1.39 -21.12 16.18
CA ALA A 120 -0.03 -20.83 15.71
C ALA A 120 0.06 -19.52 14.90
N SER A 121 -0.99 -19.21 14.14
CA SER A 121 -1.06 -17.97 13.35
C SER A 121 -1.31 -16.74 14.21
N LEU A 122 -2.19 -16.84 15.21
CA LEU A 122 -2.45 -15.78 16.17
C LEU A 122 -1.25 -15.52 17.10
N MET A 123 -0.55 -16.56 17.55
CA MET A 123 0.72 -16.41 18.29
C MET A 123 1.76 -15.61 17.50
N SER A 124 1.83 -15.85 16.19
CA SER A 124 2.73 -15.11 15.28
C SER A 124 2.33 -13.64 15.14
N LEU A 125 1.03 -13.32 15.12
CA LEU A 125 0.50 -11.95 15.16
C LEU A 125 0.70 -11.29 16.53
N ASN A 126 0.80 -12.08 17.59
CA ASN A 126 0.94 -11.64 18.97
C ASN A 126 2.40 -11.41 19.40
N GLY A 127 3.26 -10.87 18.53
CA GLY A 127 4.64 -10.53 18.91
C GLY A 127 5.69 -11.62 18.66
N GLN A 128 5.29 -12.88 18.50
CA GLN A 128 6.25 -14.01 18.39
C GLN A 128 6.70 -14.28 16.94
N GLY A 129 6.11 -13.59 15.96
CA GLY A 129 6.31 -13.85 14.54
C GLY A 129 6.97 -12.73 13.76
N ARG A 130 6.89 -12.83 12.42
CA ARG A 130 7.51 -11.89 11.48
C ARG A 130 6.95 -10.46 11.55
N PHE A 131 5.74 -10.30 12.08
CA PHE A 131 5.12 -8.98 12.28
C PHE A 131 5.64 -8.28 13.54
N GLY A 132 6.40 -8.97 14.39
CA GLY A 132 6.82 -8.45 15.68
C GLY A 132 5.62 -7.98 16.50
N ASP A 133 5.79 -6.89 17.24
CA ASP A 133 4.76 -6.33 18.12
C ASP A 133 3.76 -5.39 17.42
N MET A 134 3.83 -5.26 16.09
CA MET A 134 3.08 -4.25 15.31
C MET A 134 1.56 -4.33 15.51
N PHE A 135 1.02 -5.53 15.71
CA PHE A 135 -0.41 -5.78 15.90
C PHE A 135 -0.78 -6.33 17.28
N SER A 136 0.20 -6.53 18.18
CA SER A 136 -0.03 -7.24 19.46
C SER A 136 -0.26 -6.32 20.65
N LYS A 137 -0.18 -5.00 20.45
CA LYS A 137 -0.28 -3.98 21.50
C LYS A 137 -1.40 -2.98 21.17
N PRO A 138 -1.90 -2.25 22.18
CA PRO A 138 -2.84 -1.15 21.94
C PRO A 138 -2.32 -0.15 20.91
N THR A 139 -3.24 0.45 20.15
CA THR A 139 -2.90 1.43 19.11
C THR A 139 -2.06 2.56 19.69
N SER A 140 -0.85 2.73 19.14
CA SER A 140 0.15 3.68 19.64
C SER A 140 -0.26 5.15 19.44
N ALA A 141 -0.96 5.44 18.34
CA ALA A 141 -1.53 6.77 18.07
C ALA A 141 -2.81 6.64 17.26
N ALA A 142 -3.92 7.14 17.80
CA ALA A 142 -5.21 7.16 17.12
C ALA A 142 -5.20 8.12 15.92
N LEU A 143 -5.90 7.73 14.85
CA LEU A 143 -6.08 8.54 13.65
C LEU A 143 -6.97 9.76 13.95
N ARG A 144 -6.47 10.97 13.73
CA ARG A 144 -7.23 12.21 13.94
C ARG A 144 -7.94 12.64 12.67
N MET A 145 -9.27 12.57 12.67
CA MET A 145 -10.12 12.92 11.52
C MET A 145 -10.29 14.44 11.29
N ASP A 146 -9.64 15.29 12.09
CA ASP A 146 -9.71 16.77 12.05
C ASP A 146 -8.56 17.43 11.30
N ARG A 147 -7.63 16.66 10.74
CA ARG A 147 -6.41 17.17 10.10
C ARG A 147 -5.85 16.16 9.08
N PRO A 148 -4.96 16.59 8.17
CA PRO A 148 -4.21 15.66 7.34
C PRO A 148 -3.41 14.68 8.20
N ALA A 149 -3.48 13.39 7.87
CA ALA A 149 -2.78 12.32 8.57
C ALA A 149 -2.14 11.34 7.57
N VAL A 150 -1.04 10.72 7.99
CA VAL A 150 -0.34 9.69 7.21
C VAL A 150 0.13 8.58 8.15
N PHE A 151 -0.07 7.34 7.72
CA PHE A 151 0.59 6.19 8.33
C PHE A 151 1.96 6.02 7.68
N ASP A 152 3.01 6.20 8.47
CA ASP A 152 4.39 6.06 8.03
C ASP A 152 4.88 4.63 8.26
N VAL A 153 4.96 3.88 7.15
CA VAL A 153 5.49 2.51 7.09
C VAL A 153 6.93 2.45 6.55
N SER A 154 7.60 3.59 6.39
CA SER A 154 8.93 3.69 5.78
C SER A 154 10.03 2.92 6.52
N GLN A 155 9.78 2.58 7.79
CA GLN A 155 10.73 1.85 8.63
C GLN A 155 10.65 0.33 8.44
N ILE A 156 9.64 -0.16 7.72
CA ILE A 156 9.55 -1.57 7.34
C ILE A 156 10.40 -1.75 6.08
N GLY A 157 11.50 -2.48 6.18
CA GLY A 157 12.43 -2.68 5.06
C GLY A 157 11.81 -3.44 3.88
N ASP A 158 12.26 -3.14 2.66
CA ASP A 158 11.74 -3.72 1.40
C ASP A 158 11.87 -5.25 1.28
N ILE A 159 12.73 -5.87 2.08
CA ILE A 159 12.89 -7.33 2.12
C ILE A 159 11.63 -7.98 2.72
N HIS A 160 10.91 -7.28 3.60
CA HIS A 160 9.74 -7.79 4.31
C HIS A 160 8.42 -7.43 3.61
N ARG A 161 8.26 -7.83 2.35
CA ARG A 161 7.09 -7.50 1.52
C ARG A 161 5.75 -7.87 2.18
N ASP A 162 5.68 -9.04 2.81
CA ASP A 162 4.47 -9.50 3.51
C ASP A 162 4.12 -8.59 4.71
N VAL A 163 5.13 -8.10 5.44
CA VAL A 163 4.96 -7.21 6.60
C VAL A 163 4.48 -5.83 6.15
N GLN A 164 5.06 -5.29 5.07
CA GLN A 164 4.60 -4.03 4.48
C GLN A 164 3.16 -4.14 3.97
N ALA A 165 2.82 -5.22 3.27
CA ALA A 165 1.47 -5.42 2.78
C ALA A 165 0.43 -5.52 3.90
N ALA A 166 0.75 -6.28 4.97
CA ALA A 166 -0.09 -6.37 6.16
C ALA A 166 -0.27 -5.00 6.81
N ALA A 167 0.79 -4.21 6.94
CA ALA A 167 0.74 -2.85 7.49
C ALA A 167 -0.13 -1.93 6.63
N LEU A 168 0.06 -1.91 5.30
CA LEU A 168 -0.75 -1.12 4.37
C LEU A 168 -2.24 -1.47 4.46
N LEU A 169 -2.56 -2.77 4.44
CA LEU A 169 -3.93 -3.24 4.54
C LEU A 169 -4.59 -2.82 5.86
N ALA A 170 -3.90 -3.01 6.99
CA ALA A 170 -4.42 -2.62 8.29
C ALA A 170 -4.66 -1.10 8.37
N CYS A 171 -3.70 -0.29 7.89
CA CYS A 171 -3.84 1.17 7.81
C CYS A 171 -5.05 1.60 6.98
N TRP A 172 -5.27 0.99 5.80
CA TRP A 172 -6.43 1.32 4.96
C TRP A 172 -7.74 0.91 5.62
N THR A 173 -7.82 -0.30 6.18
CA THR A 173 -9.01 -0.77 6.89
C THR A 173 -9.36 0.17 8.06
N THR A 174 -8.38 0.55 8.88
CA THR A 174 -8.59 1.51 9.98
C THR A 174 -9.00 2.89 9.46
N THR A 175 -8.42 3.36 8.35
CA THR A 175 -8.76 4.66 7.76
C THR A 175 -10.20 4.68 7.28
N PHE A 176 -10.64 3.66 6.52
CA PHE A 176 -12.01 3.57 6.03
C PHE A 176 -13.02 3.41 7.17
N ALA A 177 -12.70 2.62 8.19
CA ALA A 177 -13.53 2.52 9.39
C ALA A 177 -13.70 3.88 10.08
N SER A 178 -12.62 4.64 10.23
CA SER A 178 -12.67 5.97 10.85
C SER A 178 -13.47 6.97 10.03
N VAL A 179 -13.42 6.88 8.70
CA VAL A 179 -14.21 7.71 7.79
C VAL A 179 -15.71 7.42 7.93
N GLU A 180 -16.11 6.15 7.89
CA GLU A 180 -17.50 5.72 8.04
C GLU A 180 -18.08 6.18 9.39
N VAL A 181 -17.32 6.00 10.47
CA VAL A 181 -17.72 6.46 11.82
C VAL A 181 -17.88 7.98 11.86
N ALA A 182 -16.95 8.73 11.25
CA ALA A 182 -17.05 10.18 11.19
C ALA A 182 -18.26 10.66 10.37
N HIS A 183 -18.64 9.92 9.32
CA HIS A 183 -19.84 10.21 8.53
C HIS A 183 -21.11 9.88 9.28
N ALA A 184 -21.19 8.72 9.93
CA ALA A 184 -22.32 8.36 10.78
C ALA A 184 -22.53 9.38 11.91
N LEU A 185 -21.45 9.85 12.53
CA LEU A 185 -21.49 10.94 13.52
C LEU A 185 -22.03 12.24 12.94
N ALA A 186 -21.60 12.60 11.72
CA ALA A 186 -22.08 13.81 11.07
C ALA A 186 -23.56 13.72 10.70
N ASP A 187 -24.02 12.57 10.21
CA ASP A 187 -25.43 12.32 9.87
C ASP A 187 -26.34 12.34 11.10
N ALA A 188 -25.85 11.89 12.25
CA ALA A 188 -26.52 12.02 13.54
C ALA A 188 -26.41 13.42 14.18
N GLY A 189 -25.71 14.38 13.54
CA GLY A 189 -25.51 15.73 14.07
C GLY A 189 -24.54 15.81 15.27
N LEU A 190 -23.77 14.75 15.53
CA LEU A 190 -22.83 14.62 16.64
C LEU A 190 -21.39 15.03 16.28
N GLY A 191 -21.13 15.31 15.00
CA GLY A 191 -19.85 15.76 14.49
C GLY A 191 -20.00 16.64 13.25
N PRO A 192 -18.94 17.33 12.83
CA PRO A 192 -18.97 18.14 11.62
C PRO A 192 -18.99 17.25 10.37
N ARG A 193 -19.82 17.60 9.38
CA ARG A 193 -19.78 17.00 8.04
C ARG A 193 -18.46 17.36 7.35
N ARG A 194 -17.69 16.35 6.95
CA ARG A 194 -16.40 16.50 6.25
C ARG A 194 -16.33 15.59 5.04
N ASN A 195 -15.65 16.07 4.01
CA ASN A 195 -15.25 15.26 2.87
C ASN A 195 -13.83 14.77 3.12
N TYR A 196 -13.59 13.48 2.90
CA TYR A 196 -12.28 12.87 3.07
C TYR A 196 -11.68 12.51 1.72
N PHE A 197 -10.35 12.59 1.62
CA PHE A 197 -9.60 12.14 0.46
C PHE A 197 -8.54 11.14 0.92
N VAL A 198 -8.73 9.86 0.57
CA VAL A 198 -7.87 8.75 1.02
C VAL A 198 -6.84 8.43 -0.07
N VAL A 199 -5.58 8.32 0.31
CA VAL A 199 -4.48 7.96 -0.61
C VAL A 199 -3.99 6.55 -0.27
N LEU A 200 -4.14 5.64 -1.24
CA LEU A 200 -3.65 4.27 -1.17
C LEU A 200 -2.37 4.18 -1.98
N ASP A 201 -1.25 4.48 -1.32
CA ASP A 201 0.07 4.41 -1.93
C ASP A 201 0.62 2.99 -1.94
N GLU A 202 1.48 2.68 -2.92
CA GLU A 202 2.10 1.36 -3.10
C GLU A 202 1.08 0.21 -3.16
N LEU A 203 -0.09 0.45 -3.78
CA LEU A 203 -1.23 -0.48 -3.81
C LEU A 203 -0.83 -1.89 -4.27
N TRP A 204 0.07 -1.96 -5.25
CA TRP A 204 0.57 -3.21 -5.81
C TRP A 204 1.22 -4.14 -4.78
N ARG A 205 1.82 -3.60 -3.70
CA ARG A 205 2.45 -4.42 -2.65
C ARG A 205 1.41 -5.23 -1.91
N ALA A 206 0.30 -4.58 -1.55
CA ALA A 206 -0.80 -5.25 -0.86
C ALA A 206 -1.53 -6.24 -1.76
N LEU A 207 -1.68 -5.93 -3.06
CA LEU A 207 -2.31 -6.83 -4.02
C LEU A 207 -1.56 -8.16 -4.19
N ARG A 208 -0.23 -8.16 -4.05
CA ARG A 208 0.62 -9.36 -4.21
C ARG A 208 0.81 -10.18 -2.93
N ALA A 209 0.19 -9.79 -1.81
CA ALA A 209 0.55 -10.29 -0.48
C ALA A 209 -0.07 -11.65 -0.12
N GLY A 210 -1.07 -12.10 -0.86
CA GLY A 210 -1.79 -13.33 -0.56
C GLY A 210 -2.97 -13.53 -1.50
N ALA A 211 -3.60 -14.69 -1.40
CA ALA A 211 -4.81 -14.99 -2.16
C ALA A 211 -5.95 -14.05 -1.77
N GLU A 212 -6.78 -13.68 -2.75
CA GLU A 212 -8.01 -12.88 -2.56
C GLU A 212 -7.79 -11.44 -2.08
N MET A 213 -6.53 -10.98 -2.03
CA MET A 213 -6.20 -9.61 -1.61
C MET A 213 -6.83 -8.55 -2.51
N VAL A 214 -6.97 -8.85 -3.80
CA VAL A 214 -7.66 -7.96 -4.75
C VAL A 214 -9.13 -7.79 -4.37
N ASN A 215 -9.83 -8.87 -4.04
CA ASN A 215 -11.24 -8.83 -3.67
C ASN A 215 -11.45 -8.06 -2.37
N ARG A 216 -10.54 -8.23 -1.39
CA ARG A 216 -10.56 -7.49 -0.12
C ARG A 216 -10.38 -5.99 -0.34
N ILE A 217 -9.42 -5.60 -1.17
CA ILE A 217 -9.19 -4.19 -1.53
C ILE A 217 -10.36 -3.62 -2.34
N ASP A 218 -10.97 -4.40 -3.24
CA ASP A 218 -12.17 -3.97 -3.97
C ASP A 218 -13.33 -3.71 -3.02
N ALA A 219 -13.60 -4.62 -2.07
CA ALA A 219 -14.64 -4.43 -1.07
C ALA A 219 -14.40 -3.16 -0.23
N LEU A 220 -13.16 -2.95 0.23
CA LEU A 220 -12.79 -1.74 1.00
C LEU A 220 -12.97 -0.44 0.21
N THR A 221 -12.67 -0.45 -1.09
CA THR A 221 -12.69 0.77 -1.91
C THR A 221 -14.05 1.07 -2.55
N ARG A 222 -14.94 0.08 -2.64
CA ARG A 222 -16.24 0.20 -3.34
C ARG A 222 -17.33 0.89 -2.51
N LEU A 223 -17.28 0.80 -1.17
CA LEU A 223 -18.25 1.43 -0.26
C LEU A 223 -18.24 2.97 -0.36
N ASN A 224 -17.13 3.55 -0.81
CA ASN A 224 -16.82 4.98 -0.75
C ASN A 224 -17.57 5.87 -1.77
N ARG A 225 -18.05 5.33 -2.89
CA ARG A 225 -18.58 6.16 -3.99
C ARG A 225 -19.93 6.83 -3.65
N ASN A 226 -20.69 6.23 -2.74
CA ASN A 226 -21.99 6.76 -2.31
C ASN A 226 -21.87 7.69 -1.09
N GLU A 227 -20.71 7.75 -0.43
CA GLU A 227 -20.52 8.38 0.89
C GLU A 227 -19.70 9.67 0.85
N GLY A 228 -19.37 10.19 -0.34
CA GLY A 228 -18.65 11.48 -0.46
C GLY A 228 -17.16 11.39 -0.11
N VAL A 229 -16.56 10.21 -0.26
CA VAL A 229 -15.13 9.97 -0.05
C VAL A 229 -14.41 9.95 -1.40
N GLY A 230 -13.42 10.83 -1.57
CA GLY A 230 -12.48 10.77 -2.69
C GLY A 230 -11.37 9.77 -2.39
N GLN A 231 -10.88 9.07 -3.41
CA GLN A 231 -9.73 8.18 -3.25
C GLN A 231 -8.74 8.31 -4.41
N ALA A 232 -7.45 8.17 -4.10
CA ALA A 232 -6.38 8.01 -5.05
C ALA A 232 -5.68 6.67 -4.80
N MET A 233 -5.51 5.88 -5.86
CA MET A 233 -4.75 4.64 -5.84
C MET A 233 -3.47 4.85 -6.63
N ILE A 234 -2.31 4.62 -6.01
CA ILE A 234 -1.01 4.90 -6.61
C ILE A 234 -0.25 3.59 -6.81
N THR A 235 0.24 3.40 -8.03
CA THR A 235 1.06 2.26 -8.46
C THR A 235 2.13 2.74 -9.44
N HIS A 236 3.21 1.97 -9.63
CA HIS A 236 4.28 2.33 -10.56
C HIS A 236 3.90 2.07 -12.01
N THR A 237 3.28 0.92 -12.28
CA THR A 237 2.98 0.48 -13.64
C THR A 237 1.68 -0.31 -13.74
N MET A 238 1.18 -0.54 -14.97
CA MET A 238 0.07 -1.47 -15.22
C MET A 238 0.53 -2.92 -15.09
N SER A 239 1.80 -3.19 -15.40
CA SER A 239 2.46 -4.48 -15.15
C SER A 239 2.32 -4.94 -13.70
N ASP A 240 2.27 -4.00 -12.75
CA ASP A 240 2.08 -4.36 -11.35
C ASP A 240 0.75 -5.05 -11.07
N LEU A 241 -0.31 -4.64 -11.77
CA LEU A 241 -1.64 -5.25 -11.67
C LEU A 241 -1.74 -6.57 -12.45
N GLU A 242 -0.94 -6.75 -13.50
CA GLU A 242 -0.94 -7.98 -14.31
C GLU A 242 -0.09 -9.11 -13.74
N SER A 243 0.84 -8.79 -12.84
CA SER A 243 1.71 -9.77 -12.19
C SER A 243 1.02 -10.70 -11.18
N LEU A 244 -0.28 -10.55 -11.00
CA LEU A 244 -1.08 -11.36 -10.07
C LEU A 244 -1.21 -12.81 -10.58
N PRO A 245 -1.29 -13.79 -9.67
CA PRO A 245 -1.17 -15.20 -10.02
C PRO A 245 -2.33 -15.68 -10.90
N THR A 246 -3.55 -15.25 -10.59
CA THR A 246 -4.76 -15.71 -11.30
C THR A 246 -5.29 -14.66 -12.29
N GLU A 247 -5.88 -15.12 -13.38
CA GLU A 247 -6.48 -14.22 -14.38
C GLU A 247 -7.66 -13.42 -13.80
N THR A 248 -8.48 -14.05 -12.95
CA THR A 248 -9.58 -13.39 -12.24
C THR A 248 -9.08 -12.21 -11.40
N GLU A 249 -7.97 -12.36 -10.67
CA GLU A 249 -7.38 -11.28 -9.87
C GLU A 249 -6.82 -10.16 -10.75
N ARG A 250 -6.18 -10.48 -11.88
CA ARG A 250 -5.70 -9.47 -12.83
C ARG A 250 -6.84 -8.65 -13.41
N GLN A 251 -7.96 -9.29 -13.76
CA GLN A 251 -9.15 -8.61 -14.28
C GLN A 251 -9.77 -7.70 -13.22
N ALA A 252 -9.91 -8.19 -11.98
CA ALA A 252 -10.42 -7.38 -10.87
C ALA A 252 -9.51 -6.17 -10.58
N ALA A 253 -8.18 -6.37 -10.58
CA ALA A 253 -7.20 -5.31 -10.35
C ALA A 253 -7.21 -4.26 -11.47
N ARG A 254 -7.33 -4.69 -12.73
CA ARG A 254 -7.52 -3.80 -13.88
C ARG A 254 -8.79 -2.96 -13.77
N GLY A 255 -9.85 -3.55 -13.26
CA GLY A 255 -11.10 -2.88 -12.96
C GLY A 255 -10.94 -1.67 -12.03
N PHE A 256 -9.93 -1.62 -11.15
CA PHE A 256 -9.64 -0.43 -10.35
C PHE A 256 -9.32 0.79 -11.22
N VAL A 257 -8.54 0.59 -12.28
CA VAL A 257 -8.17 1.66 -13.22
C VAL A 257 -9.35 2.03 -14.11
N GLU A 258 -10.07 1.04 -14.65
CA GLU A 258 -11.24 1.27 -15.52
C GLU A 258 -12.37 2.05 -14.81
N ARG A 259 -12.58 1.78 -13.52
CA ARG A 259 -13.60 2.47 -12.72
C ARG A 259 -13.13 3.83 -12.19
N SER A 260 -11.86 4.17 -12.34
CA SER A 260 -11.32 5.46 -11.89
C SER A 260 -11.89 6.59 -12.72
N GLY A 261 -12.53 7.57 -12.07
CA GLY A 261 -13.11 8.74 -12.76
C GLY A 261 -12.05 9.61 -13.45
N MET A 262 -10.80 9.51 -13.00
CA MET A 262 -9.64 10.18 -13.55
C MET A 262 -8.41 9.28 -13.38
N VAL A 263 -7.57 9.21 -14.41
CA VAL A 263 -6.28 8.51 -14.39
C VAL A 263 -5.18 9.54 -14.63
N ILE A 264 -4.24 9.63 -13.69
CA ILE A 264 -3.06 10.47 -13.80
C ILE A 264 -1.87 9.55 -14.06
N THR A 265 -1.22 9.72 -15.19
CA THR A 265 -0.10 8.87 -15.60
C THR A 265 1.16 9.70 -15.83
N GLY A 266 2.26 9.25 -15.24
CA GLY A 266 3.58 9.86 -15.42
C GLY A 266 4.28 9.34 -16.67
N ALA A 267 5.60 9.43 -16.69
CA ALA A 267 6.41 8.77 -17.71
C ALA A 267 6.20 7.24 -17.63
N LEU A 268 5.88 6.61 -18.76
CA LEU A 268 5.72 5.16 -18.87
C LEU A 268 6.50 4.65 -20.10
N PRO A 269 7.18 3.50 -20.00
CA PRO A 269 7.90 2.92 -21.12
C PRO A 269 6.94 2.37 -22.18
N HIS A 270 7.44 2.15 -23.39
CA HIS A 270 6.63 1.66 -24.51
C HIS A 270 5.88 0.35 -24.20
N ALA A 271 6.52 -0.55 -23.44
CA ALA A 271 5.93 -1.83 -23.05
C ALA A 271 4.65 -1.71 -22.19
N GLU A 272 4.43 -0.58 -21.51
CA GLU A 272 3.23 -0.35 -20.69
C GLU A 272 2.04 0.16 -21.51
N MET A 273 2.24 0.61 -22.75
CA MET A 273 1.19 1.29 -23.53
C MET A 273 0.03 0.37 -23.87
N GLU A 274 0.31 -0.87 -24.26
CA GLU A 274 -0.74 -1.84 -24.58
C GLU A 274 -1.57 -2.20 -23.34
N LYS A 275 -0.93 -2.33 -22.18
CA LYS A 275 -1.59 -2.61 -20.90
C LYS A 275 -2.46 -1.44 -20.45
N LEU A 276 -1.94 -0.21 -20.59
CA LEU A 276 -2.69 1.00 -20.27
C LEU A 276 -3.91 1.16 -21.19
N ARG A 277 -3.78 0.86 -22.48
CA ARG A 277 -4.88 0.92 -23.46
C ARG A 277 -6.02 -0.05 -23.16
N GLN A 278 -5.72 -1.14 -22.49
CA GLN A 278 -6.74 -2.10 -22.08
C GLN A 278 -7.64 -1.56 -20.96
N ALA A 279 -7.16 -0.60 -20.16
CA ALA A 279 -7.92 0.01 -19.07
C ALA A 279 -8.45 1.42 -19.38
N VAL A 280 -7.74 2.19 -20.23
CA VAL A 280 -8.05 3.59 -20.52
C VAL A 280 -7.85 3.89 -22.00
N THR A 281 -8.74 4.68 -22.61
CA THR A 281 -8.61 5.07 -24.01
C THR A 281 -7.44 6.02 -24.24
N VAL A 282 -6.29 5.51 -24.70
CA VAL A 282 -5.10 6.31 -25.00
C VAL A 282 -4.78 6.29 -26.50
N SER A 283 -4.81 7.46 -27.12
CA SER A 283 -4.44 7.68 -28.53
C SER A 283 -2.94 7.46 -28.77
N ASN A 284 -2.55 7.27 -30.04
CA ASN A 284 -1.14 7.14 -30.42
C ASN A 284 -0.31 8.37 -30.05
N ALA A 285 -0.88 9.58 -30.17
CA ALA A 285 -0.19 10.82 -29.80
C ALA A 285 0.02 10.92 -28.28
N GLU A 286 -0.98 10.53 -27.48
CA GLU A 286 -0.87 10.48 -26.03
C GLU A 286 0.16 9.44 -25.58
N ALA A 287 0.13 8.23 -26.14
CA ALA A 287 1.11 7.19 -25.86
C ALA A 287 2.53 7.64 -26.20
N ALA A 288 2.74 8.23 -27.38
CA ALA A 288 4.04 8.78 -27.79
C ALA A 288 4.53 9.88 -26.83
N ARG A 289 3.62 10.69 -26.29
CA ARG A 289 3.94 11.71 -25.28
C ARG A 289 4.43 11.08 -23.98
N LEU A 290 3.74 10.07 -23.44
CA LEU A 290 4.13 9.38 -22.21
C LEU A 290 5.50 8.71 -22.35
N VAL A 291 5.73 8.03 -23.47
CA VAL A 291 7.01 7.38 -23.79
C VAL A 291 8.13 8.43 -23.92
N SER A 292 7.86 9.57 -24.55
CA SER A 292 8.85 10.65 -24.69
C SER A 292 9.32 11.25 -23.35
N TRP A 293 8.55 11.06 -22.28
CA TRP A 293 8.95 11.49 -20.95
C TRP A 293 9.82 10.45 -20.23
N ALA A 294 9.67 9.17 -20.56
CA ALA A 294 10.47 8.08 -20.00
C ALA A 294 11.87 7.97 -20.63
N ASP A 295 12.05 8.46 -21.86
CA ASP A 295 13.30 8.30 -22.61
C ASP A 295 14.42 9.23 -22.09
N PRO A 296 15.56 8.67 -21.60
CA PRO A 296 16.73 9.47 -21.29
C PRO A 296 17.31 10.05 -22.58
N GLY A 297 17.27 11.38 -22.70
CA GLY A 297 17.72 12.07 -23.92
C GLY A 297 19.14 11.69 -24.38
N SER A 298 19.41 11.85 -25.67
CA SER A 298 20.63 11.38 -26.36
C SER A 298 21.96 11.59 -25.59
N TRP A 299 22.84 10.59 -25.65
CA TRP A 299 24.22 10.58 -25.13
C TRP A 299 25.04 11.84 -25.45
N SER A 300 24.88 12.40 -26.65
CA SER A 300 25.58 13.62 -27.10
C SER A 300 25.21 14.88 -26.29
N ARG A 301 24.00 14.92 -25.72
CA ARG A 301 23.49 16.03 -24.89
C ARG A 301 23.89 15.84 -23.41
N ILE A 302 24.23 14.62 -23.01
CA ILE A 302 24.76 14.27 -21.68
C ILE A 302 26.23 14.70 -21.58
N ALA A 303 27.04 14.50 -22.62
CA ALA A 303 28.47 14.84 -22.65
C ALA A 303 28.76 16.36 -22.64
N LYS A 304 27.96 17.18 -23.33
CA LYS A 304 28.24 18.63 -23.51
C LYS A 304 27.98 19.54 -22.29
N LYS A 305 27.42 19.02 -21.19
CA LYS A 305 27.07 19.79 -19.98
C LYS A 305 27.54 19.08 -18.71
N ARG A 306 28.82 18.72 -18.61
CA ARG A 306 29.39 18.11 -17.40
C ARG A 306 30.35 19.09 -16.70
N SER A 307 29.90 19.63 -15.57
CA SER A 307 30.80 20.05 -14.49
C SER A 307 31.01 18.85 -13.56
N ARG A 308 32.21 18.69 -13.00
CA ARG A 308 32.59 17.58 -12.09
C ARG A 308 31.77 17.60 -10.79
N SER A 309 31.25 18.76 -10.42
CA SER A 309 30.32 19.01 -9.33
C SER A 309 29.16 19.87 -9.84
N GLY A 310 27.92 19.54 -9.46
CA GLY A 310 26.75 20.28 -9.90
C GLY A 310 25.46 19.80 -9.23
N ALA A 311 24.38 20.53 -9.47
CA ALA A 311 23.06 20.15 -8.97
C ALA A 311 22.66 18.77 -9.57
N PRO A 312 22.00 17.90 -8.80
CA PRO A 312 21.51 16.61 -9.30
C PRO A 312 20.69 16.83 -10.57
N ARG A 313 20.98 16.09 -11.65
CA ARG A 313 20.11 16.10 -12.82
C ARG A 313 18.79 15.47 -12.42
N GLN A 314 17.70 16.19 -12.61
CA GLN A 314 16.36 15.66 -12.46
C GLN A 314 16.17 14.53 -13.51
N ALA A 315 15.70 13.36 -13.06
CA ALA A 315 15.48 12.23 -13.95
C ALA A 315 14.47 12.59 -15.07
N PRO A 316 14.61 12.00 -16.27
CA PRO A 316 13.66 12.24 -17.37
C PRO A 316 12.21 12.05 -16.90
N GLY A 317 11.34 12.99 -17.29
CA GLY A 317 9.89 12.87 -17.04
C GLY A 317 9.43 13.21 -15.63
N VAL A 318 10.32 13.40 -14.64
CA VAL A 318 9.92 13.77 -13.28
C VAL A 318 9.09 15.06 -13.29
N GLY A 319 7.96 15.03 -12.61
CA GLY A 319 7.01 16.14 -12.53
C GLY A 319 6.11 16.30 -13.77
N LYS A 320 6.29 15.53 -14.85
CA LYS A 320 5.40 15.55 -16.01
C LYS A 320 4.34 14.46 -15.87
N PHE A 321 3.09 14.87 -16.01
CA PHE A 321 1.94 13.96 -15.92
C PHE A 321 0.95 14.24 -17.03
N MET A 322 0.20 13.23 -17.42
CA MET A 322 -0.99 13.34 -18.24
C MET A 322 -2.21 13.01 -17.39
N ILE A 323 -3.16 13.94 -17.38
CA ILE A 323 -4.45 13.78 -16.72
C ILE A 323 -5.45 13.30 -17.76
N LYS A 324 -6.03 12.12 -17.54
CA LYS A 324 -7.01 11.50 -18.42
C LYS A 324 -8.35 11.35 -17.72
N VAL A 325 -9.41 11.86 -18.32
CA VAL A 325 -10.78 11.84 -17.76
C VAL A 325 -11.71 11.16 -18.77
N GLY A 326 -12.01 9.88 -18.53
CA GLY A 326 -12.77 9.05 -19.47
C GLY A 326 -12.13 9.02 -20.87
N GLY A 327 -12.96 9.07 -21.92
CA GLY A 327 -12.50 9.07 -23.31
C GLY A 327 -11.97 10.41 -23.85
N ARG A 328 -11.94 11.47 -23.04
CA ARG A 328 -11.52 12.81 -23.49
C ARG A 328 -10.01 12.87 -23.75
N PRO A 329 -9.52 13.75 -24.64
CA PRO A 329 -8.07 13.98 -24.79
C PRO A 329 -7.41 14.33 -23.45
N GLY A 330 -6.24 13.75 -23.21
CA GLY A 330 -5.46 13.91 -22.00
C GLY A 330 -4.81 15.30 -21.93
N ILE A 331 -4.73 15.84 -20.71
CA ILE A 331 -4.12 17.14 -20.44
C ILE A 331 -2.72 16.89 -19.89
N SER A 332 -1.71 17.33 -20.63
CA SER A 332 -0.32 17.27 -20.16
C SER A 332 -0.05 18.42 -19.20
N VAL A 333 0.46 18.10 -18.02
CA VAL A 333 0.82 19.07 -16.97
C VAL A 333 2.27 18.84 -16.52
N ALA A 334 2.90 19.90 -16.02
CA ALA A 334 4.19 19.83 -15.38
C ALA A 334 4.08 20.46 -13.99
N VAL A 335 4.36 19.64 -12.96
CA VAL A 335 4.35 20.05 -11.56
C VAL A 335 5.55 20.95 -11.30
N ARG A 336 5.29 22.06 -10.59
CA ARG A 336 6.33 22.90 -10.00
C ARG A 336 6.30 22.69 -8.51
N LEU A 337 7.34 22.05 -7.99
CA LEU A 337 7.49 21.86 -6.56
C LEU A 337 7.92 23.18 -5.90
N THR A 338 7.39 23.42 -4.72
CA THR A 338 7.86 24.45 -3.79
C THR A 338 9.22 24.05 -3.22
N GLN A 339 9.94 25.02 -2.63
CA GLN A 339 11.26 24.78 -2.04
C GLN A 339 11.21 23.70 -0.95
N VAL A 340 10.16 23.71 -0.11
CA VAL A 340 9.94 22.72 0.96
C VAL A 340 9.76 21.31 0.38
N GLU A 341 8.99 21.16 -0.71
CA GLU A 341 8.79 19.87 -1.36
C GLU A 341 10.07 19.35 -2.02
N ILE A 342 10.92 20.22 -2.55
CA ILE A 342 12.22 19.84 -3.12
C ILE A 342 13.14 19.28 -2.03
N GLU A 343 13.21 19.95 -0.86
CA GLU A 343 14.04 19.52 0.26
C GLU A 343 13.57 18.19 0.86
N MET A 344 12.25 18.00 0.96
CA MET A 344 11.64 16.75 1.44
C MET A 344 11.88 15.58 0.48
N ASN A 345 11.78 15.80 -0.83
CA ASN A 345 11.92 14.78 -1.86
C ASN A 345 13.37 14.52 -2.32
N ASN A 346 14.37 15.08 -1.63
CA ASN A 346 15.77 14.77 -1.93
C ASN A 346 16.11 13.35 -1.43
N THR A 347 15.93 12.35 -2.30
CA THR A 347 16.28 10.94 -2.06
C THR A 347 17.78 10.66 -2.24
N ASN A 348 18.53 11.60 -2.82
CA ASN A 348 19.97 11.45 -3.13
C ASN A 348 20.88 11.78 -1.93
N LYS A 349 20.36 11.80 -0.69
CA LYS A 349 21.13 12.15 0.51
C LYS A 349 22.38 11.29 0.70
N ARG A 350 22.39 10.05 0.21
CA ARG A 350 23.55 9.13 0.25
C ARG A 350 24.61 9.39 -0.82
N TRP A 351 24.27 10.12 -1.89
CA TRP A 351 25.20 10.51 -2.96
C TRP A 351 25.67 11.96 -2.84
N GLY A 352 25.07 12.72 -1.92
CA GLY A 352 25.45 14.10 -1.60
C GLY A 352 26.72 14.16 -0.75
N ASN A 353 27.61 15.07 -1.11
CA ASN A 353 28.69 15.57 -0.26
C ASN A 353 28.08 16.41 0.88
N SER A 354 28.88 16.66 1.93
CA SER A 354 28.49 17.48 3.10
C SER A 354 28.13 18.93 2.78
N ASP A 355 28.44 19.41 1.57
CA ASP A 355 28.12 20.74 1.05
C ASP A 355 26.85 20.78 0.19
N GLY A 356 26.10 19.66 0.08
CA GLY A 356 24.87 19.56 -0.71
C GLY A 356 25.09 19.34 -2.22
N THR A 357 26.33 19.24 -2.69
CA THR A 357 26.64 18.81 -4.07
C THR A 357 26.60 17.29 -4.18
N VAL A 358 26.23 16.73 -5.33
CA VAL A 358 26.38 15.27 -5.57
C VAL A 358 27.64 15.02 -6.38
N ASN A 359 28.42 13.99 -6.02
CA ASN A 359 29.43 13.47 -6.94
C ASN A 359 28.68 12.82 -8.10
N VAL A 360 28.60 13.54 -9.22
CA VAL A 360 27.82 13.14 -10.41
C VAL A 360 28.28 11.78 -10.97
N ALA A 361 29.45 11.29 -10.57
CA ALA A 361 29.96 9.96 -10.89
C ALA A 361 29.16 8.79 -10.28
N SER A 362 28.44 8.98 -9.16
CA SER A 362 27.85 7.86 -8.39
C SER A 362 26.33 7.82 -8.30
N ALA A 363 25.61 8.82 -8.83
CA ALA A 363 24.14 8.79 -8.85
C ALA A 363 23.67 8.03 -10.10
N ASN A 364 23.07 6.85 -9.89
CA ASN A 364 22.45 6.04 -10.94
C ASN A 364 21.32 6.83 -11.62
N GLU A 365 21.10 6.77 -12.93
CA GLU A 365 21.42 5.71 -13.88
C GLU A 365 22.18 6.28 -15.11
N VAL A 366 22.90 5.40 -15.81
CA VAL A 366 23.68 5.63 -17.06
C VAL A 366 25.16 6.01 -16.87
N THR A 367 25.62 6.32 -15.66
CA THR A 367 26.93 6.96 -15.42
C THR A 367 28.20 6.10 -15.59
N ASN A 368 28.11 4.79 -15.85
CA ASN A 368 29.30 3.93 -16.01
C ASN A 368 29.66 3.51 -17.44
N SER A 369 28.95 3.94 -18.48
CA SER A 369 29.24 3.37 -19.81
C SER A 369 30.48 3.93 -20.52
N ILE A 370 31.09 5.06 -20.12
CA ILE A 370 32.07 5.76 -20.98
C ILE A 370 33.32 6.34 -20.27
N VAL A 371 33.45 6.35 -18.93
CA VAL A 371 34.52 7.17 -18.31
C VAL A 371 35.84 6.45 -17.98
N ASP A 372 35.96 5.12 -18.13
CA ASP A 372 37.27 4.43 -17.96
C ASP A 372 37.84 3.80 -19.24
N ALA A 373 37.23 4.01 -20.41
CA ALA A 373 37.73 3.41 -21.66
C ALA A 373 38.70 4.31 -22.46
N VAL A 374 38.93 5.57 -22.10
CA VAL A 374 39.90 6.43 -22.81
C VAL A 374 40.62 7.35 -21.85
N SER A 375 41.46 6.80 -20.99
CA SER A 375 42.66 7.50 -20.57
C SER A 375 43.69 7.44 -21.70
N GLY A 376 43.66 8.44 -22.59
CA GLY A 376 44.82 8.85 -23.39
C GLY A 376 45.01 8.24 -24.79
N GLY A 377 44.02 8.30 -25.68
CA GLY A 377 44.24 7.99 -27.11
C GLY A 377 43.26 8.72 -28.03
N THR A 378 43.73 9.22 -29.17
CA THR A 378 42.89 9.92 -30.17
C THR A 378 42.15 8.87 -31.00
N LEU A 379 40.82 8.99 -31.10
CA LEU A 379 39.99 8.07 -31.88
C LEU A 379 39.97 8.48 -33.36
N VAL A 380 40.35 7.55 -34.24
CA VAL A 380 40.34 7.75 -35.70
C VAL A 380 39.19 6.93 -36.33
N PRO A 381 38.42 7.48 -37.29
CA PRO A 381 37.36 6.75 -37.96
C PRO A 381 37.92 5.58 -38.78
N ALA A 382 37.30 4.41 -38.70
CA ALA A 382 37.64 3.29 -39.56
C ALA A 382 37.29 3.61 -41.03
N ALA A 383 38.19 3.26 -41.96
CA ALA A 383 38.07 3.61 -43.38
C ALA A 383 36.88 2.94 -44.10
N ASP A 384 36.23 1.95 -43.47
CA ASP A 384 35.04 1.25 -43.96
C ASP A 384 33.71 1.87 -43.48
N GLY A 385 33.78 2.93 -42.66
CA GLY A 385 32.62 3.70 -42.21
C GLY A 385 31.83 3.08 -41.06
N TYR A 386 32.29 1.97 -40.47
CA TYR A 386 31.64 1.36 -39.30
C TYR A 386 32.62 1.14 -38.15
N GLY A 387 32.73 2.15 -37.27
CA GLY A 387 33.45 2.07 -36.00
C GLY A 387 34.62 3.05 -35.87
N TYR A 388 35.21 3.08 -34.68
CA TYR A 388 36.40 3.87 -34.34
C TYR A 388 37.40 2.94 -33.65
N TYR A 389 38.69 3.12 -33.92
CA TYR A 389 39.77 2.46 -33.18
C TYR A 389 40.62 3.50 -32.44
N VAL A 390 41.29 3.05 -31.37
CA VAL A 390 42.20 3.88 -30.57
C VAL A 390 43.57 3.81 -31.24
N ASP A 391 44.07 4.95 -31.74
CA ASP A 391 45.43 5.04 -32.27
C ASP A 391 46.40 5.07 -31.08
N ALA A 392 47.24 4.04 -30.98
CA ALA A 392 48.32 3.98 -30.00
C ALA A 392 49.62 4.29 -30.77
N GLU A 393 50.37 5.29 -30.34
CA GLU A 393 51.76 5.49 -30.79
C GLU A 393 52.61 4.24 -30.60
#